data_AF-A0A2A4Y1K3-F1
#
_entry.id   AF-A0A2A4Y1K3-F1
#
_cell.length_a   1.000
_cell.length_b   1.000
_cell.length_c   1.000
_cell.angle_alpha   90.00
_cell.angle_beta   90.00
_cell.angle_gamma   90.00
#
_symmetry.space_group_name_H-M   'P 1'
#
loop_
_entity.id
_entity.type
_entity.pdbx_description
1 polymer ?
#
loop_
_entity_poly.entity_id
_entity_poly.type
_entity_poly.pdbx_seq_one_letter_code
_entity_poly.pdbx_strand_id
1 'polypeptide(L)'
;MTKRRNYLDNFKTKVALEALRGDKTVQEIATKHHLHPTQVSTWKRQAVEGLSGVFTDKAKKAGVQDSDIKDLHAKIGRLAMENDFLSQGLDR
;
A
#
# COMPACT_ATOMS: atom_id res chain seq x y z
N MET A 1 22.89 1.64 -12.59
CA MET A 1 21.63 1.20 -11.94
C MET A 1 20.70 0.64 -13.01
N THR A 2 20.35 -0.64 -12.94
CA THR A 2 19.43 -1.28 -13.90
C THR A 2 18.01 -0.80 -13.64
N LYS A 3 17.37 -0.15 -14.61
CA LYS A 3 16.01 0.39 -14.49
C LYS A 3 15.03 -0.77 -14.31
N ARG A 4 14.35 -0.85 -13.16
CA ARG A 4 13.30 -1.85 -12.93
C ARG A 4 12.17 -1.65 -13.95
N ARG A 5 11.77 -2.74 -14.61
CA ARG A 5 10.61 -2.76 -15.50
C ARG A 5 9.34 -2.63 -14.64
N ASN A 6 8.62 -1.53 -14.82
CA ASN A 6 7.34 -1.30 -14.16
C ASN A 6 6.21 -1.95 -14.97
N TYR A 7 5.28 -2.59 -14.26
CA TYR A 7 4.09 -3.19 -14.84
C TYR A 7 2.85 -2.42 -14.38
N LEU A 8 1.87 -2.28 -15.28
CA LEU A 8 0.56 -1.70 -14.96
C LEU A 8 -0.16 -2.57 -13.92
N ASP A 9 -0.96 -1.96 -13.05
CA ASP A 9 -1.63 -2.68 -11.98
C ASP A 9 -2.65 -3.70 -12.51
N ASN A 10 -3.40 -3.33 -13.56
CA ASN A 10 -4.29 -4.27 -14.26
C ASN A 10 -3.56 -5.52 -14.78
N PHE A 11 -2.31 -5.36 -15.22
CA PHE A 11 -1.51 -6.49 -15.69
C PHE A 11 -1.10 -7.40 -14.53
N LYS A 12 -0.62 -6.83 -13.43
CA LYS A 12 -0.28 -7.59 -12.21
C LYS A 12 -1.50 -8.36 -11.70
N THR A 13 -2.67 -7.72 -11.66
CA THR A 13 -3.92 -8.35 -11.22
C THR A 13 -4.32 -9.51 -12.13
N LYS A 14 -4.23 -9.36 -13.45
CA LYS A 14 -4.53 -10.44 -14.40
C LYS A 14 -3.62 -11.65 -14.21
N VAL A 15 -2.32 -11.41 -14.05
CA VAL A 15 -1.33 -12.48 -13.85
C VAL A 15 -1.54 -13.15 -12.48
N ALA A 16 -1.79 -12.38 -11.43
CA ALA A 16 -2.07 -12.91 -10.10
C ALA A 16 -3.35 -13.75 -10.09
N LEU A 17 -4.40 -13.32 -10.80
CA LEU A 17 -5.65 -14.07 -10.93
C LEU A 17 -5.46 -15.38 -11.69
N GLU A 18 -4.69 -15.37 -12.79
CA GLU A 18 -4.34 -16.61 -13.53
C GLU A 18 -3.57 -17.58 -12.61
N ALA A 19 -2.67 -17.06 -11.76
CA ALA A 19 -1.91 -17.86 -10.80
C ALA A 19 -2.73 -18.34 -9.59
N LEU A 20 -3.81 -17.64 -9.23
CA LEU A 20 -4.75 -18.02 -8.18
C LEU A 20 -5.73 -19.10 -8.65
N ARG A 21 -6.18 -19.01 -9.90
CA ARG A 21 -7.11 -19.98 -10.49
C ARG A 21 -6.52 -21.39 -10.52
N GLY A 22 -5.21 -21.52 -10.74
CA GLY A 22 -4.50 -22.79 -10.66
C GLY A 22 -4.54 -23.64 -11.93
N ASP A 23 -5.21 -23.18 -13.00
CA ASP A 23 -5.25 -23.86 -14.31
C ASP A 23 -3.87 -24.05 -14.94
N LYS A 24 -2.90 -23.21 -14.56
CA LYS A 24 -1.52 -23.21 -15.06
C LYS A 24 -0.54 -23.08 -13.92
N THR A 25 0.61 -23.71 -14.09
CA THR A 25 1.72 -23.59 -13.17
C THR A 25 2.32 -22.18 -13.21
N VAL A 26 3.00 -21.79 -12.13
CA VAL A 26 3.72 -20.52 -12.04
C VAL A 26 4.74 -20.39 -13.18
N GLN A 27 5.37 -21.49 -13.59
CA GLN A 27 6.35 -21.53 -14.67
C GLN A 27 5.70 -21.28 -16.04
N GLU A 28 4.56 -21.88 -16.32
CA GLU A 28 3.83 -21.65 -17.58
C GLU A 28 3.33 -20.22 -17.69
N ILE A 29 2.82 -19.65 -16.60
CA ILE A 29 2.38 -18.25 -16.53
C ILE A 29 3.58 -17.32 -16.73
N ALA A 30 4.71 -17.62 -16.10
CA ALA A 30 5.95 -16.86 -16.25
C ALA A 30 6.42 -16.84 -17.70
N THR A 31 6.46 -18.01 -18.36
CA THR A 31 6.83 -18.11 -19.78
C THR A 31 5.84 -17.35 -20.68
N LYS A 32 4.53 -17.54 -20.47
CA LYS A 32 3.47 -16.90 -21.28
C LYS A 32 3.54 -15.37 -21.25
N HIS A 33 3.87 -14.80 -20.09
CA HIS A 33 3.90 -13.35 -19.89
C HIS A 33 5.33 -12.76 -19.93
N HIS A 34 6.34 -13.58 -20.24
CA HIS A 34 7.76 -13.21 -20.21
C HIS A 34 8.19 -12.60 -18.86
N LEU A 35 7.75 -13.22 -17.78
CA LEU A 35 8.02 -12.83 -16.40
C LEU A 35 8.97 -13.83 -15.74
N HIS A 36 9.63 -13.39 -14.68
CA HIS A 36 10.34 -14.31 -13.81
C HIS A 36 9.33 -15.05 -12.90
N PRO A 37 9.47 -16.37 -12.66
CA PRO A 37 8.55 -17.12 -11.78
C PRO A 37 8.35 -16.49 -10.39
N THR A 38 9.41 -15.91 -9.82
CA THR A 38 9.34 -15.17 -8.55
C THR A 38 8.42 -13.95 -8.60
N GLN A 39 8.29 -13.28 -9.75
CA GLN A 39 7.36 -12.15 -9.89
C GLN A 39 5.91 -12.64 -9.84
N VAL A 40 5.62 -13.73 -10.54
CA VAL A 40 4.28 -14.35 -10.54
C VAL A 40 3.90 -14.83 -9.14
N SER A 41 4.81 -15.49 -8.41
CA SER A 41 4.56 -15.92 -7.03
C SER A 41 4.37 -14.74 -6.07
N THR A 42 5.15 -13.67 -6.24
CA THR A 42 5.02 -12.44 -5.44
C THR A 42 3.65 -11.80 -5.66
N TRP A 43 3.21 -11.63 -6.91
CA TRP A 43 1.91 -11.03 -7.20
C TRP A 43 0.75 -11.91 -6.76
N LYS A 44 0.87 -13.24 -6.88
CA LYS A 44 -0.11 -14.17 -6.30
C LYS A 44 -0.25 -13.95 -4.80
N ARG A 45 0.86 -13.87 -4.05
CA ARG A 45 0.84 -13.62 -2.61
C ARG A 45 0.19 -12.26 -2.27
N GLN A 46 0.61 -11.20 -2.95
CA GLN A 46 0.05 -9.85 -2.77
C GLN A 46 -1.46 -9.82 -3.02
N ALA A 47 -1.95 -10.55 -4.02
CA ALA A 47 -3.38 -10.66 -4.28
C ALA A 47 -4.12 -11.36 -3.13
N VAL A 48 -3.60 -12.47 -2.59
CA VAL A 48 -4.22 -13.14 -1.42
C VAL A 48 -4.26 -12.24 -0.19
N GLU A 49 -3.15 -11.59 0.13
CA GLU A 49 -3.04 -10.68 1.28
C GLU A 49 -4.02 -9.50 1.12
N GLY A 50 -4.07 -8.90 -0.08
CA GLY A 50 -4.95 -7.78 -0.39
C GLY A 50 -6.43 -8.13 -0.42
N LEU A 51 -6.80 -9.36 -0.81
CA LEU A 51 -8.19 -9.82 -0.88
C LEU A 51 -8.89 -9.78 0.48
N SER A 52 -8.19 -10.10 1.57
CA SER A 52 -8.74 -10.00 2.92
C SER A 52 -9.27 -8.60 3.24
N GLY A 53 -8.58 -7.56 2.78
CA GLY A 53 -8.96 -6.16 2.96
C GLY A 53 -10.06 -5.67 2.03
N VAL A 54 -10.43 -6.42 1.00
CA VAL A 54 -11.56 -6.08 0.11
C VAL A 54 -12.90 -6.36 0.80
N PHE A 55 -12.97 -7.41 1.61
CA PHE A 55 -14.18 -7.73 2.38
C PHE A 55 -14.29 -6.92 3.68
N THR A 56 -13.22 -6.27 4.12
CA THR A 56 -13.31 -5.28 5.20
C THR A 56 -13.90 -3.99 4.66
N ASP A 57 -14.97 -3.51 5.30
CA ASP A 57 -15.65 -2.26 4.94
C ASP A 57 -14.66 -1.08 4.93
N LYS A 58 -14.22 -0.68 3.72
CA LYS A 58 -13.27 0.41 3.53
C LYS A 58 -13.80 1.75 4.04
N ALA A 59 -15.13 1.93 4.09
CA ALA A 59 -15.74 3.15 4.62
C ALA A 59 -15.41 3.34 6.10
N LYS A 60 -15.40 2.26 6.89
CA LYS A 60 -15.01 2.30 8.31
C LYS A 60 -13.53 2.65 8.50
N LYS A 61 -12.64 2.14 7.66
CA LYS A 61 -11.20 2.48 7.76
C LYS A 61 -10.89 3.91 7.34
N ALA A 62 -11.53 4.42 6.29
CA ALA A 62 -11.34 5.80 5.86
C ALA A 62 -11.79 6.81 6.93
N GLY A 63 -12.92 6.55 7.60
CA GLY A 63 -13.41 7.40 8.69
C GLY A 63 -12.48 7.43 9.91
N VAL A 64 -11.92 6.29 10.30
CA VAL A 64 -10.96 6.20 11.43
C VAL A 64 -9.65 6.93 11.09
N GLN A 65 -9.16 6.81 9.86
CA GLN A 65 -7.95 7.52 9.43
C GLN A 65 -8.16 9.04 9.39
N ASP A 66 -9.33 9.52 8.97
CA ASP A 66 -9.64 10.95 8.93
C ASP A 66 -9.76 11.56 10.34
N SER A 67 -10.29 10.82 11.31
CA SER A 67 -10.30 11.27 12.72
C SER A 67 -8.89 11.33 13.30
N ASP A 68 -8.06 10.31 13.06
CA ASP A 68 -6.69 10.27 13.57
C ASP A 68 -5.84 11.41 12.99
N ILE A 69 -6.02 11.72 11.70
CA ILE A 69 -5.35 12.85 11.03
C ILE A 69 -5.76 14.19 11.66
N LYS A 70 -7.05 14.39 11.95
CA LYS A 70 -7.53 15.62 12.61
C LYS A 70 -6.94 15.78 14.01
N ASP A 71 -6.89 14.70 14.78
CA ASP A 71 -6.31 14.72 16.14
C ASP A 71 -4.82 15.03 16.12
N LEU A 72 -4.09 14.44 15.16
CA LEU A 72 -2.67 14.73 14.95
C LEU A 72 -2.45 16.19 14.54
N HIS A 73 -3.24 16.74 13.61
CA HIS A 73 -3.16 18.15 13.23
C HIS A 73 -3.44 19.09 14.42
N ALA A 74 -4.44 18.78 15.25
CA ALA A 74 -4.73 19.57 16.44
C ALA A 74 -3.57 19.55 17.44
N LYS A 75 -2.92 18.38 17.61
CA LYS A 75 -1.76 18.24 18.49
C LYS A 75 -0.54 19.00 17.96
N ILE A 76 -0.30 18.96 16.64
CA ILE A 76 0.76 19.75 16.00
C ILE A 76 0.50 21.25 16.23
N GLY A 77 -0.73 21.73 16.05
CA GLY A 77 -1.08 23.13 16.29
C GLY A 77 -0.83 23.56 17.73
N ARG A 78 -1.20 22.72 18.72
CA ARG A 78 -0.92 22.99 20.14
C ARG A 78 0.58 23.06 20.43
N LEU A 79 1.34 22.08 19.94
CA LEU A 79 2.80 22.05 20.13
C LEU A 79 3.49 23.22 19.43
N ALA A 80 2.99 23.69 18.29
CA ALA A 80 3.50 24.87 17.62
C ALA A 80 3.28 26.13 18.47
N MET A 81 2.09 26.30 19.06
CA MET A 81 1.81 27.41 19.97
C MET A 81 2.64 27.35 21.25
N GLU A 82 2.78 26.17 21.87
CA GLU A 82 3.62 25.98 23.06
C GLU A 82 5.09 26.30 22.78
N ASN A 83 5.64 25.85 21.64
CA ASN A 83 7.00 26.17 21.25
C ASN A 83 7.20 27.67 20.98
N ASP A 84 6.25 28.32 20.28
CA ASP A 84 6.32 29.77 20.04
C ASP A 84 6.29 30.56 21.35
N PHE A 85 5.40 30.18 22.27
CA PHE A 85 5.33 30.78 23.60
C PHE A 85 6.64 30.58 24.40
N LEU A 86 7.22 29.38 24.39
CA LEU A 86 8.47 29.10 25.09
C LEU A 86 9.65 29.86 24.47
N SER A 87 9.71 29.98 23.13
CA SER A 87 10.75 30.75 22.44
C SER A 87 10.67 32.23 22.83
N GLN A 88 9.48 32.82 22.79
CA GLN A 88 9.27 34.22 23.19
C GLN A 88 9.62 34.48 24.66
N GLY A 89 9.43 33.49 25.53
CA GLY A 89 9.82 33.57 26.94
C GLY A 89 11.34 33.46 27.17
N LEU A 90 12.08 32.82 26.26
CA LEU A 90 13.54 32.67 26.32
C LEU A 90 14.28 33.87 25.70
N ASP A 91 13.64 34.61 24.80
CA ASP A 91 14.20 35.82 24.16
C ASP A 91 14.11 37.09 25.06
N ARG A 92 13.73 36.94 26.34
CA ARG A 92 13.51 38.01 27.31
C ARG A 92 14.52 37.96 28.45
#